data_AF-A0A1Q9P6M2-F1
#
_entry.id   AF-A0A1Q9P6M2-F1
#
_cell.length_a   1.000
_cell.length_b   1.000
_cell.length_c   1.000
_cell.angle_alpha   90.00
_cell.angle_beta   90.00
_cell.angle_gamma   90.00
#
_symmetry.space_group_name_H-M   'P 1'
#
loop_
_entity.id
_entity.type
_entity.pdbx_description
1 polymer ?
#
loop_
_entity_poly.entity_id
_entity_poly.type
_entity_poly.pdbx_seq_one_letter_code
_entity_poly.pdbx_strand_id
1 'polypeptide(L)'
;MLQLLLTDSVLGIILAVITSLLWNIAPIIQKEALSEMEEIDAKNPMKHTRALFAKPRWVLGFLMALVGGLTYLFATQLAGIVVIQPLMNIGLIALVYLSSKRLDEKIDLQAVIGIILLIFTPVFIALGGVSEPVMFIDYTGILLYSLVMIVGVGALAGGTRRIAILWAPITAFVQALAAQFTQWFTLVLFGETDILQGFISALLPLILLGVFTAIAAVYTVSIGLQRNPASRFNAITGTISMFAVILGGVIIFGQVISEILFYGVGLTFGLIGVVLLSKYQD
;
A
#
# COMPACT_ATOMS: atom_id res chain seq x y z
N MET A 1 21.98 -27.75 3.90
CA MET A 1 21.93 -26.27 4.03
C MET A 1 21.49 -25.59 2.73
N LEU A 2 22.17 -25.81 1.60
CA LEU A 2 21.81 -25.19 0.30
C LEU A 2 20.39 -25.55 -0.20
N GLN A 3 19.96 -26.81 -0.05
CA GLN A 3 18.60 -27.24 -0.43
C GLN A 3 17.50 -26.65 0.46
N LEU A 4 17.76 -26.48 1.77
CA LEU A 4 16.82 -25.82 2.68
C LEU A 4 16.66 -24.35 2.31
N LEU A 5 17.76 -23.63 2.09
CA LEU A 5 17.76 -22.23 1.65
C LEU A 5 17.04 -22.02 0.31
N LEU A 6 17.20 -22.93 -0.65
CA LEU A 6 16.48 -22.90 -1.92
C LEU A 6 14.98 -23.16 -1.75
N THR A 7 14.60 -24.04 -0.82
CA THR A 7 13.20 -24.37 -0.54
C THR A 7 12.49 -23.19 0.14
N ASP A 8 13.15 -22.56 1.11
CA ASP A 8 12.63 -21.38 1.82
C ASP A 8 12.47 -20.19 0.86
N SER A 9 13.45 -19.94 0.00
CA SER A 9 13.39 -18.87 -1.00
C SER A 9 12.25 -19.07 -2.01
N VAL A 10 12.07 -20.30 -2.50
CA VAL A 10 10.97 -20.63 -3.44
C VAL A 10 9.62 -20.45 -2.75
N LEU A 11 9.47 -20.92 -1.52
CA LEU A 11 8.24 -20.73 -0.74
C LEU A 11 7.96 -19.24 -0.51
N GLY A 12 8.99 -18.45 -0.17
CA GLY A 12 8.88 -17.00 -0.02
C GLY A 12 8.39 -16.32 -1.31
N ILE A 13 8.94 -16.69 -2.47
CA ILE A 13 8.49 -16.20 -3.78
C ILE A 13 7.02 -16.56 -4.05
N ILE A 14 6.61 -17.79 -3.77
CA ILE A 14 5.20 -18.22 -3.94
C ILE A 14 4.28 -17.39 -3.06
N LEU A 15 4.64 -17.20 -1.78
CA LEU A 15 3.87 -16.37 -0.85
C LEU A 15 3.83 -14.90 -1.29
N ALA A 16 4.89 -14.41 -1.93
CA ALA A 16 4.93 -13.08 -2.53
C ALA A 16 3.85 -12.95 -3.63
N VAL A 17 3.80 -13.90 -4.55
CA VAL A 17 2.84 -13.88 -5.65
C VAL A 17 1.41 -13.99 -5.09
N ILE A 18 1.18 -14.86 -4.11
CA ILE A 18 -0.12 -14.98 -3.43
C ILE A 18 -0.50 -13.65 -2.78
N THR A 19 0.41 -13.03 -2.02
CA THR A 19 0.21 -11.70 -1.41
C THR A 19 -0.21 -10.68 -2.45
N SER A 20 0.57 -10.58 -3.52
CA SER A 20 0.36 -9.63 -4.61
C SER A 20 -1.02 -9.81 -5.23
N LEU A 21 -1.42 -11.06 -5.50
CA LEU A 21 -2.75 -11.37 -6.02
C LEU A 21 -3.85 -11.00 -5.03
N LEU A 22 -3.72 -11.38 -3.75
CA LEU A 22 -4.73 -11.07 -2.72
C LEU A 22 -4.94 -9.55 -2.57
N TRP A 23 -3.87 -8.77 -2.48
CA TRP A 23 -3.94 -7.31 -2.36
C TRP A 23 -4.50 -6.61 -3.60
N ASN A 24 -4.37 -7.21 -4.79
CA ASN A 24 -4.91 -6.66 -6.03
C ASN A 24 -6.33 -7.15 -6.35
N ILE A 25 -6.73 -8.33 -5.87
CA ILE A 25 -8.08 -8.87 -6.04
C ILE A 25 -9.04 -8.30 -4.99
N ALA A 26 -8.58 -8.14 -3.75
CA ALA A 26 -9.35 -7.57 -2.65
C ALA A 26 -10.12 -6.29 -3.01
N PRO A 27 -9.48 -5.24 -3.58
CA PRO A 27 -10.19 -4.01 -3.92
C PRO A 27 -11.21 -4.18 -5.06
N ILE A 28 -11.04 -5.17 -5.94
CA ILE A 28 -12.05 -5.47 -6.97
C ILE A 28 -13.33 -6.01 -6.33
N ILE A 29 -13.19 -7.01 -5.44
CA ILE A 29 -14.34 -7.59 -4.74
C ILE A 29 -14.99 -6.56 -3.82
N GLN A 30 -14.20 -5.73 -3.14
CA GLN A 30 -14.73 -4.62 -2.34
C GLN A 30 -15.49 -3.62 -3.21
N LYS A 31 -14.96 -3.25 -4.37
CA LYS A 31 -15.64 -2.32 -5.27
C LYS A 31 -16.97 -2.85 -5.79
N GLU A 32 -17.07 -4.13 -6.11
CA GLU A 32 -18.37 -4.74 -6.46
C GLU A 32 -19.39 -4.56 -5.33
N ALA A 33 -19.01 -4.87 -4.10
CA ALA A 33 -19.88 -4.69 -2.94
C ALA A 33 -20.29 -3.23 -2.73
N LEU A 34 -19.36 -2.30 -2.95
CA LEU A 34 -19.55 -0.86 -2.79
C LEU A 34 -20.48 -0.26 -3.85
N SER A 35 -20.58 -0.87 -5.03
CA SER A 35 -21.49 -0.45 -6.10
C SER A 35 -22.98 -0.67 -5.75
N GLU A 36 -23.25 -1.58 -4.81
CA GLU A 36 -24.59 -1.91 -4.30
C GLU A 36 -24.93 -1.17 -2.99
N MET A 37 -24.14 -0.16 -2.61
CA MET A 37 -24.27 0.59 -1.36
C MET A 37 -24.58 2.06 -1.60
N GLU A 38 -25.22 2.70 -0.61
CA GLU A 38 -25.27 4.16 -0.56
C GLU A 38 -23.85 4.74 -0.53
N GLU A 39 -23.70 5.93 -1.11
CA GLU A 39 -22.43 6.64 -1.11
C GLU A 39 -21.97 6.88 0.34
N ILE A 40 -20.70 6.56 0.60
CA ILE A 40 -20.10 6.71 1.92
C ILE A 40 -19.71 8.18 2.10
N ASP A 41 -20.25 8.82 3.14
CA ASP A 41 -19.85 10.17 3.58
C ASP A 41 -19.09 10.06 4.91
N ALA A 42 -18.13 10.97 5.12
CA ALA A 42 -17.34 11.06 6.34
C ALA A 42 -18.15 11.53 7.56
N LYS A 43 -19.40 11.98 7.37
CA LYS A 43 -20.25 12.54 8.45
C LYS A 43 -20.72 11.52 9.47
N ASN A 44 -20.87 10.24 9.10
CA ASN A 44 -21.37 9.21 10.02
C ASN A 44 -20.52 7.92 9.96
N PRO A 45 -19.27 7.98 10.45
CA PRO A 45 -18.28 6.94 10.25
C PRO A 45 -18.73 5.58 10.77
N MET A 46 -19.43 5.55 11.92
CA MET A 46 -19.88 4.30 12.54
C MET A 46 -21.01 3.63 11.73
N LYS A 47 -21.97 4.41 11.21
CA LYS A 47 -23.05 3.89 10.35
C LYS A 47 -22.46 3.22 9.11
N HIS A 48 -21.52 3.90 8.44
CA HIS A 48 -20.91 3.38 7.22
C HIS A 48 -20.02 2.17 7.47
N THR A 49 -19.24 2.14 8.56
CA THR A 49 -18.47 0.95 8.95
C THR A 49 -19.39 -0.24 9.16
N ARG A 50 -20.48 -0.08 9.92
CA ARG A 50 -21.44 -1.17 10.13
C ARG A 50 -22.06 -1.64 8.81
N ALA A 51 -22.37 -0.71 7.89
CA ALA A 51 -22.89 -1.05 6.57
C ALA A 51 -21.88 -1.84 5.71
N LEU A 52 -20.59 -1.47 5.76
CA LEU A 52 -19.52 -2.18 5.07
C LEU A 52 -19.38 -3.62 5.58
N PHE A 53 -19.29 -3.78 6.90
CA PHE A 53 -19.15 -5.10 7.52
C PHE A 53 -20.43 -5.96 7.42
N ALA A 54 -21.57 -5.37 7.04
CA ALA A 54 -22.79 -6.13 6.71
C ALA A 54 -22.76 -6.71 5.29
N LYS A 55 -21.85 -6.26 4.40
CA LYS A 55 -21.73 -6.77 3.03
C LYS A 55 -20.67 -7.90 2.97
N PRO A 56 -21.08 -9.16 2.75
CA PRO A 56 -20.15 -10.30 2.82
C PRO A 56 -19.04 -10.23 1.77
N ARG A 57 -19.31 -9.70 0.58
CA ARG A 57 -18.29 -9.48 -0.46
C ARG A 57 -17.23 -8.47 -0.01
N TRP A 58 -17.64 -7.38 0.62
CA TRP A 58 -16.68 -6.39 1.14
C TRP A 58 -15.81 -7.00 2.23
N VAL A 59 -16.42 -7.74 3.17
CA VAL A 59 -15.70 -8.46 4.23
C VAL A 59 -14.74 -9.49 3.65
N LEU A 60 -15.13 -10.23 2.60
CA LEU A 60 -14.24 -11.17 1.91
C LEU A 60 -13.00 -10.46 1.37
N GLY A 61 -13.16 -9.34 0.66
CA GLY A 61 -12.01 -8.56 0.18
C GLY A 61 -11.14 -8.02 1.32
N PHE A 62 -11.75 -7.58 2.43
CA PHE A 62 -11.02 -7.16 3.62
C PHE A 62 -10.21 -8.30 4.25
N LEU A 63 -10.80 -9.48 4.40
CA LEU A 63 -10.11 -10.68 4.89
C LEU A 63 -8.99 -11.12 3.95
N MET A 64 -9.20 -11.06 2.63
CA MET A 64 -8.15 -11.32 1.65
C MET A 64 -6.97 -10.36 1.82
N ALA A 65 -7.23 -9.08 2.10
CA ALA A 65 -6.17 -8.10 2.35
C ALA A 65 -5.37 -8.43 3.64
N LEU A 66 -6.06 -8.85 4.71
CA LEU A 66 -5.42 -9.28 5.96
C LEU A 66 -4.57 -10.55 5.76
N VAL A 67 -5.12 -11.56 5.08
CA VAL A 67 -4.37 -12.78 4.74
C VAL A 67 -3.17 -12.44 3.86
N GLY A 68 -3.33 -11.53 2.90
CA GLY A 68 -2.23 -11.01 2.10
C GLY A 68 -1.12 -10.38 2.96
N GLY A 69 -1.47 -9.60 3.98
CA GLY A 69 -0.49 -9.05 4.93
C GLY A 69 0.26 -10.12 5.71
N LEU A 70 -0.42 -11.19 6.13
CA LEU A 70 0.23 -12.32 6.79
C LEU A 70 1.19 -13.06 5.84
N THR A 71 0.75 -13.36 4.62
CA THR A 71 1.61 -14.01 3.63
C THR A 71 2.81 -13.14 3.24
N TYR A 72 2.64 -11.81 3.21
CA TYR A 72 3.73 -10.87 2.98
C TYR A 72 4.80 -10.95 4.07
N LEU A 73 4.39 -10.94 5.34
CA LEU A 73 5.31 -11.08 6.47
C LEU A 73 6.13 -12.36 6.36
N PHE A 74 5.50 -13.51 6.10
CA PHE A 74 6.24 -14.76 5.90
C PHE A 74 7.13 -14.72 4.65
N ALA A 75 6.67 -14.14 3.55
CA ALA A 75 7.44 -14.03 2.32
C ALA A 75 8.73 -13.21 2.53
N THR A 76 8.63 -12.07 3.21
CA THR A 76 9.78 -11.20 3.51
C THR A 76 10.77 -11.85 4.47
N GLN A 77 10.29 -12.65 5.43
CA GLN A 77 11.16 -13.42 6.32
C GLN A 77 11.91 -14.55 5.59
N LEU A 78 11.27 -15.21 4.62
CA LEU A 78 11.85 -16.38 3.94
C LEU A 78 12.80 -16.03 2.78
N ALA A 79 12.46 -15.01 1.98
CA ALA A 79 13.21 -14.66 0.77
C ALA A 79 13.84 -13.26 0.79
N GLY A 80 13.59 -12.49 1.85
CA GLY A 80 14.10 -11.13 1.99
C GLY A 80 13.31 -10.10 1.18
N ILE A 81 13.19 -8.89 1.73
CA ILE A 81 12.37 -7.82 1.14
C ILE A 81 12.81 -7.43 -0.29
N VAL A 82 14.11 -7.52 -0.60
CA VAL A 82 14.69 -7.18 -1.90
C VAL A 82 14.15 -8.06 -3.02
N VAL A 83 13.93 -9.36 -2.74
CA VAL A 83 13.35 -10.31 -3.72
C VAL A 83 11.83 -10.17 -3.80
N ILE A 84 11.18 -9.89 -2.66
CA ILE A 84 9.72 -9.86 -2.55
C ILE A 84 9.11 -8.61 -3.19
N GLN A 85 9.73 -7.43 -3.03
CA GLN A 85 9.17 -6.15 -3.48
C GLN A 85 8.87 -6.11 -5.00
N PRO A 86 9.79 -6.53 -5.89
CA PRO A 86 9.51 -6.61 -7.33
C PRO A 86 8.29 -7.48 -7.68
N LEU A 87 8.06 -8.55 -6.91
CA LEU A 87 6.95 -9.48 -7.14
C LEU A 87 5.59 -8.90 -6.74
N MET A 88 5.55 -7.87 -5.87
CA MET A 88 4.31 -7.23 -5.43
C MET A 88 3.50 -6.59 -6.55
N ASN A 89 4.15 -6.29 -7.67
CA ASN A 89 3.48 -5.67 -8.82
C ASN A 89 2.94 -6.65 -9.85
N ILE A 90 3.21 -7.96 -9.73
CA ILE A 90 2.63 -8.98 -10.62
C ILE A 90 1.09 -8.95 -10.52
N GLY A 91 0.57 -8.71 -9.32
CA GLY A 91 -0.84 -8.58 -9.04
C GLY A 91 -1.52 -7.41 -9.75
N LEU A 92 -0.79 -6.38 -10.20
CA LEU A 92 -1.38 -5.30 -11.02
C LEU A 92 -1.93 -5.86 -12.35
N ILE A 93 -1.32 -6.91 -12.91
CA ILE A 93 -1.85 -7.60 -14.09
C ILE A 93 -3.23 -8.19 -13.77
N ALA A 94 -3.36 -8.82 -12.60
CA ALA A 94 -4.62 -9.39 -12.14
C ALA A 94 -5.67 -8.30 -11.86
N LEU A 95 -5.27 -7.20 -11.22
CA LEU A 95 -6.13 -6.03 -10.98
C LEU A 95 -6.72 -5.53 -12.29
N VAL A 96 -5.88 -5.31 -13.29
CA VAL A 96 -6.27 -4.79 -14.61
C VAL A 96 -7.19 -5.75 -15.33
N TYR A 97 -6.81 -7.03 -15.41
CA TYR A 97 -7.63 -8.06 -16.03
C TYR A 97 -9.02 -8.17 -15.37
N LEU A 98 -9.07 -8.24 -14.03
CA LEU A 98 -10.31 -8.39 -13.29
C LEU A 98 -11.15 -7.12 -13.29
N SER A 99 -10.54 -5.93 -13.28
CA SER A 99 -11.28 -4.67 -13.41
C SER A 99 -12.02 -4.59 -14.75
N SER A 100 -11.38 -5.02 -15.84
CA SER A 100 -12.03 -5.06 -17.15
C SER A 100 -13.12 -6.13 -17.23
N LYS A 101 -12.91 -7.30 -16.60
CA LYS A 101 -13.84 -8.43 -16.69
C LYS A 101 -15.01 -8.40 -15.70
N ARG A 102 -14.82 -7.85 -14.50
CA ARG A 102 -15.81 -7.89 -13.41
C ARG A 102 -16.46 -6.55 -13.14
N LEU A 103 -15.79 -5.45 -13.49
CA LEU A 103 -16.29 -4.09 -13.26
C LEU A 103 -16.59 -3.35 -14.57
N ASP A 104 -16.45 -4.04 -15.72
CA ASP A 104 -16.62 -3.50 -17.07
C ASP A 104 -15.80 -2.22 -17.32
N GLU A 105 -14.65 -2.09 -16.65
CA GLU A 105 -13.77 -0.92 -16.80
C GLU A 105 -13.06 -0.96 -18.17
N LYS A 106 -13.17 0.13 -18.92
CA LYS A 106 -12.46 0.30 -20.19
C LYS A 106 -11.02 0.72 -19.92
N ILE A 107 -10.07 -0.06 -20.42
CA ILE A 107 -8.64 0.24 -20.31
C ILE A 107 -8.16 0.68 -21.69
N ASP A 108 -7.85 1.97 -21.82
CA ASP A 108 -7.22 2.52 -23.01
C ASP A 108 -5.71 2.20 -23.06
N LEU A 109 -5.10 2.40 -24.22
CA LEU A 109 -3.67 2.14 -24.43
C LEU A 109 -2.76 2.95 -23.48
N GLN A 110 -3.16 4.17 -23.10
CA GLN A 110 -2.36 5.01 -22.24
C GLN A 110 -2.38 4.51 -20.80
N ALA A 111 -3.52 4.01 -20.33
CA ALA A 111 -3.64 3.31 -19.07
C ALA A 111 -2.78 2.05 -19.05
N VAL A 112 -2.76 1.27 -20.14
CA VAL A 112 -1.84 0.11 -20.26
C VAL A 112 -0.39 0.54 -20.13
N ILE A 113 0.05 1.57 -20.86
CA ILE A 113 1.43 2.10 -20.77
C ILE A 113 1.72 2.57 -19.34
N GLY A 114 0.79 3.32 -18.73
CA GLY A 114 0.92 3.79 -17.36
C GLY A 114 1.10 2.63 -16.39
N ILE A 115 0.26 1.61 -16.46
CA ILE A 115 0.36 0.41 -15.62
C ILE A 115 1.69 -0.31 -15.82
N ILE A 116 2.16 -0.46 -17.07
CA ILE A 116 3.46 -1.10 -17.36
C ILE A 116 4.59 -0.33 -16.66
N LEU A 117 4.60 1.00 -16.76
CA LEU A 117 5.59 1.83 -16.06
C LEU A 117 5.50 1.66 -14.53
N LEU A 118 4.27 1.60 -13.99
CA LEU A 118 4.07 1.35 -12.56
C LEU A 118 4.56 -0.03 -12.13
N ILE A 119 4.37 -1.07 -12.95
CA ILE A 119 4.89 -2.43 -12.70
C ILE A 119 6.42 -2.39 -12.57
N PHE A 120 7.11 -1.67 -13.45
CA PHE A 120 8.58 -1.55 -13.42
C PHE A 120 9.12 -0.63 -12.32
N THR A 121 8.29 0.24 -11.73
CA THR A 121 8.73 1.22 -10.72
C THR A 121 9.45 0.58 -9.52
N PRO A 122 8.87 -0.39 -8.77
CA PRO A 122 9.57 -1.02 -7.65
C PRO A 122 10.74 -1.90 -8.08
N VAL A 123 10.76 -2.41 -9.33
CA VAL A 123 11.92 -3.15 -9.85
C VAL A 123 13.14 -2.24 -9.87
N PHE A 124 13.00 -1.05 -10.46
CA PHE A 124 14.07 -0.06 -10.51
C PHE A 124 14.42 0.53 -9.14
N ILE A 125 13.42 0.73 -8.27
CA ILE A 125 13.68 1.16 -6.87
C ILE A 125 14.45 0.09 -6.09
N ALA A 126 14.11 -1.18 -6.24
CA ALA A 126 14.82 -2.28 -5.60
C ALA A 126 16.28 -2.35 -6.09
N LEU A 127 16.51 -2.19 -7.39
CA LEU A 127 17.85 -2.04 -7.97
C LEU A 127 18.58 -0.79 -7.47
N GLY A 128 17.85 0.21 -6.96
CA GLY A 128 18.40 1.38 -6.28
C GLY A 128 19.12 1.08 -4.96
N GLY A 129 18.96 -0.12 -4.41
CA GLY A 129 19.70 -0.56 -3.21
C GLY A 129 19.40 0.28 -1.98
N VAL A 130 18.11 0.37 -1.59
CA VAL A 130 17.68 1.02 -0.34
C VAL A 130 18.14 0.16 0.84
N SER A 131 18.92 0.74 1.75
CA SER A 131 19.45 0.03 2.91
C SER A 131 18.36 -0.46 3.87
N GLU A 132 18.69 -1.43 4.72
CA GLU A 132 17.80 -1.85 5.80
C GLU A 132 17.52 -0.70 6.78
N PRO A 133 16.31 -0.66 7.38
CA PRO A 133 15.98 0.38 8.34
C PRO A 133 16.59 0.08 9.71
N VAL A 134 17.06 1.13 10.38
CA VAL A 134 17.57 1.05 11.75
C VAL A 134 16.63 1.73 12.73
N MET A 135 16.64 1.28 13.99
CA MET A 135 15.83 1.92 15.02
C MET A 135 16.29 3.37 15.22
N PHE A 136 15.37 4.32 15.07
CA PHE A 136 15.65 5.73 15.30
C PHE A 136 15.89 6.02 16.78
N ILE A 137 16.71 7.04 17.05
CA ILE A 137 17.08 7.44 18.42
C ILE A 137 16.20 8.59 18.92
N ASP A 138 15.57 9.34 18.01
CA ASP A 138 14.70 10.48 18.32
C ASP A 138 13.38 10.43 17.52
N TYR A 139 12.30 10.90 18.14
CA TYR A 139 10.95 10.88 17.60
C TYR A 139 10.64 12.04 16.64
N THR A 140 11.52 13.04 16.51
CA THR A 140 11.26 14.22 15.66
C THR A 140 10.98 13.82 14.21
N GLY A 141 11.74 12.87 13.65
CA GLY A 141 11.56 12.43 12.26
C GLY A 141 10.17 11.84 12.00
N ILE A 142 9.71 10.92 12.85
CA ILE A 142 8.39 10.30 12.70
C ILE A 142 7.25 11.27 12.98
N LEU A 143 7.42 12.19 13.93
CA LEU A 143 6.42 13.24 14.22
C LEU A 143 6.29 14.22 13.05
N LEU A 144 7.41 14.70 12.50
CA LEU A 144 7.40 15.62 11.37
C LEU A 144 6.82 14.95 10.12
N TYR A 145 7.25 13.73 9.81
CA TYR A 145 6.69 12.95 8.71
C TYR A 145 5.17 12.76 8.87
N SER A 146 4.72 12.37 10.07
CA SER A 146 3.29 12.17 10.35
C SER A 146 2.49 13.46 10.19
N LEU A 147 3.02 14.57 10.70
CA LEU A 147 2.41 15.88 10.56
C LEU A 147 2.26 16.27 9.09
N VAL A 148 3.31 16.12 8.28
CA VAL A 148 3.29 16.45 6.85
C VAL A 148 2.26 15.60 6.10
N MET A 149 2.20 14.29 6.36
CA MET A 149 1.21 13.41 5.74
C MET A 149 -0.23 13.78 6.12
N ILE A 150 -0.49 14.06 7.41
CA ILE A 150 -1.83 14.43 7.90
C ILE A 150 -2.26 15.79 7.32
N VAL A 151 -1.36 16.77 7.29
CA VAL A 151 -1.61 18.08 6.66
C VAL A 151 -1.89 17.90 5.17
N GLY A 152 -1.12 17.05 4.48
CA GLY A 152 -1.35 16.69 3.08
C GLY A 152 -2.74 16.08 2.85
N VAL A 153 -3.15 15.13 3.69
CA VAL A 153 -4.50 14.55 3.66
C VAL A 153 -5.57 15.64 3.85
N GLY A 154 -5.41 16.51 4.85
CA GLY A 154 -6.35 17.60 5.12
C GLY A 154 -6.47 18.60 3.97
N ALA A 155 -5.35 18.99 3.36
CA ALA A 155 -5.32 19.89 2.21
C ALA A 155 -6.02 19.30 0.98
N LEU A 156 -5.77 18.01 0.69
CA LEU A 156 -6.37 17.31 -0.43
C LEU A 156 -7.86 17.02 -0.21
N ALA A 157 -8.27 16.73 1.02
CA ALA A 157 -9.66 16.40 1.38
C ALA A 157 -10.65 17.49 0.94
N GLY A 158 -10.28 18.77 1.05
CA GLY A 158 -11.11 19.89 0.60
C GLY A 158 -11.40 19.89 -0.91
N GLY A 159 -10.48 19.36 -1.72
CA GLY A 159 -10.62 19.27 -3.18
C GLY A 159 -11.41 18.07 -3.68
N THR A 160 -11.60 17.03 -2.85
CA THR A 160 -12.23 15.75 -3.25
C THR A 160 -13.67 15.87 -3.75
N ARG A 161 -14.36 16.97 -3.43
CA ARG A 161 -15.69 17.27 -3.96
C ARG A 161 -15.69 17.64 -5.44
N ARG A 162 -14.58 18.17 -5.94
CA ARG A 162 -14.41 18.59 -7.35
C ARG A 162 -13.61 17.60 -8.15
N ILE A 163 -12.62 16.97 -7.52
CA ILE A 163 -11.65 16.11 -8.19
C ILE A 163 -11.61 14.76 -7.45
N ALA A 164 -12.34 13.77 -7.98
CA ALA A 164 -12.50 12.46 -7.35
C ALA A 164 -11.17 11.70 -7.19
N ILE A 165 -10.22 11.89 -8.13
CA ILE A 165 -8.92 11.22 -8.10
C ILE A 165 -8.07 11.60 -6.88
N LEU A 166 -8.35 12.72 -6.21
CA LEU A 166 -7.63 13.13 -4.99
C LEU A 166 -7.77 12.12 -3.84
N TRP A 167 -8.76 11.23 -3.88
CA TRP A 167 -8.83 10.11 -2.94
C TRP A 167 -7.64 9.15 -3.04
N ALA A 168 -6.98 9.05 -4.20
CA ALA A 168 -5.82 8.19 -4.38
C ALA A 168 -4.61 8.67 -3.56
N PRO A 169 -4.12 9.92 -3.69
CA PRO A 169 -3.05 10.43 -2.83
C PRO A 169 -3.45 10.50 -1.34
N ILE A 170 -4.72 10.79 -1.02
CA ILE A 170 -5.20 10.73 0.37
C ILE A 170 -5.02 9.32 0.94
N THR A 171 -5.50 8.32 0.23
CA THR A 171 -5.36 6.92 0.65
C THR A 171 -3.90 6.51 0.75
N ALA A 172 -3.08 6.94 -0.21
CA ALA A 172 -1.65 6.65 -0.24
C ALA A 172 -0.93 7.20 0.99
N PHE A 173 -1.20 8.44 1.41
CA PHE A 173 -0.57 9.03 2.59
C PHE A 173 -0.99 8.33 3.88
N VAL A 174 -2.26 7.94 4.01
CA VAL A 174 -2.73 7.17 5.18
C VAL A 174 -2.09 5.79 5.21
N GLN A 175 -2.00 5.10 4.06
CA GLN A 175 -1.31 3.81 3.96
C GLN A 175 0.19 3.93 4.25
N ALA A 176 0.83 5.00 3.79
CA ALA A 176 2.24 5.25 4.06
C ALA A 176 2.49 5.47 5.55
N LEU A 177 1.60 6.17 6.25
CA LEU A 177 1.65 6.26 7.72
C LEU A 177 1.53 4.89 8.37
N ALA A 178 0.53 4.09 7.99
CA ALA A 178 0.38 2.72 8.48
C ALA A 178 1.67 1.91 8.28
N ALA A 179 2.28 1.99 7.10
CA ALA A 179 3.53 1.29 6.79
C ALA A 179 4.71 1.75 7.66
N GLN A 180 4.88 3.05 7.93
CA GLN A 180 5.94 3.52 8.84
C GLN A 180 5.73 3.01 10.26
N PHE A 181 4.49 2.96 10.74
CA PHE A 181 4.18 2.39 12.06
C PHE A 181 4.34 0.88 12.10
N THR A 182 4.06 0.15 11.00
CA THR A 182 4.43 -1.28 10.87
C THR A 182 5.93 -1.48 11.02
N GLN A 183 6.73 -0.62 10.37
CA GLN A 183 8.18 -0.72 10.41
C GLN A 183 8.72 -0.45 11.81
N TRP A 184 8.23 0.61 12.48
CA TRP A 184 8.56 0.88 13.88
C TRP A 184 8.15 -0.28 14.80
N PHE A 185 6.92 -0.77 14.67
CA PHE A 185 6.42 -1.93 15.43
C PHE A 185 7.35 -3.14 15.29
N THR A 186 7.73 -3.48 14.06
CA THR A 186 8.57 -4.65 13.76
C THR A 186 9.97 -4.49 14.36
N LEU A 187 10.59 -3.32 14.24
CA LEU A 187 11.92 -3.07 14.80
C LEU A 187 11.93 -3.16 16.33
N VAL A 188 10.90 -2.67 17.01
CA VAL A 188 10.81 -2.75 18.48
C VAL A 188 10.47 -4.16 18.95
N LEU A 189 9.53 -4.84 18.29
CA LEU A 189 9.10 -6.18 18.68
C LEU A 189 10.24 -7.19 18.60
N PHE A 190 11.07 -7.10 17.56
CA PHE A 190 12.16 -8.06 17.31
C PHE A 190 13.55 -7.52 17.71
N GLY A 191 13.66 -6.26 18.14
CA GLY A 191 14.92 -5.65 18.57
C GLY A 191 15.28 -5.95 20.03
N GLU A 192 14.31 -6.33 20.85
CA GLU A 192 14.50 -6.65 22.28
C GLU A 192 14.83 -8.14 22.48
N THR A 193 15.61 -8.45 23.52
CA THR A 193 15.95 -9.86 23.86
C THR A 193 14.77 -10.64 24.45
N ASP A 194 13.82 -9.95 25.07
CA ASP A 194 12.59 -10.52 25.62
C ASP A 194 11.39 -10.06 24.78
N ILE A 195 10.67 -11.02 24.20
CA ILE A 195 9.47 -10.79 23.39
C ILE A 195 8.39 -10.06 24.18
N LEU A 196 8.26 -10.32 25.49
CA LEU A 196 7.22 -9.69 26.30
C LEU A 196 7.51 -8.19 26.49
N GLN A 197 8.78 -7.85 26.73
CA GLN A 197 9.24 -6.47 26.79
C GLN A 197 9.14 -5.78 25.42
N GLY A 198 9.56 -6.46 24.35
CA GLY A 198 9.40 -5.97 22.97
C GLY A 198 7.94 -5.68 22.64
N PHE A 199 7.01 -6.55 23.02
CA PHE A 199 5.58 -6.34 22.81
C PHE A 199 5.03 -5.13 23.57
N ILE A 200 5.40 -4.98 24.85
CA ILE A 200 5.00 -3.82 25.67
C ILE A 200 5.51 -2.52 25.04
N SER A 201 6.79 -2.48 24.65
CA SER A 201 7.41 -1.33 24.00
C SER A 201 6.79 -1.04 22.62
N ALA A 202 6.30 -2.08 21.94
CA ALA A 202 5.67 -1.98 20.63
C ALA A 202 4.16 -1.62 20.68
N LEU A 203 3.56 -1.42 21.86
CA LEU A 203 2.14 -1.10 21.99
C LEU A 203 1.75 0.20 21.27
N LEU A 204 2.54 1.26 21.43
CA LEU A 204 2.27 2.55 20.78
C LEU A 204 2.28 2.43 19.25
N PRO A 205 3.34 1.93 18.59
CA PRO A 205 3.32 1.76 17.14
C PRO A 205 2.26 0.76 16.68
N LEU A 206 1.92 -0.27 17.47
CA LEU A 206 0.83 -1.20 17.16
C LEU A 206 -0.54 -0.50 17.13
N ILE A 207 -0.82 0.37 18.11
CA ILE A 207 -2.07 1.14 18.16
C ILE A 207 -2.15 2.08 16.95
N LEU A 208 -1.07 2.81 16.66
CA LEU A 208 -1.03 3.75 15.53
C LEU A 208 -1.17 3.01 14.18
N LEU A 209 -0.49 1.87 14.02
CA LEU A 209 -0.67 0.96 12.90
C LEU A 209 -2.14 0.58 12.72
N GLY A 210 -2.80 0.12 13.79
CA GLY A 210 -4.21 -0.26 13.76
C GLY A 210 -5.12 0.89 13.34
N VAL A 211 -4.89 2.10 13.89
CA VAL A 211 -5.65 3.31 13.55
C VAL A 211 -5.51 3.67 12.07
N PHE A 212 -4.28 3.81 11.56
CA PHE A 212 -4.08 4.21 10.17
C PHE A 212 -4.50 3.13 9.18
N THR A 213 -4.30 1.85 9.51
CA THR A 213 -4.80 0.73 8.69
C THR A 213 -6.33 0.74 8.63
N ALA A 214 -7.00 0.95 9.75
CA ALA A 214 -8.46 1.04 9.79
C ALA A 214 -8.97 2.25 8.97
N ILE A 215 -8.34 3.42 9.11
CA ILE A 215 -8.71 4.61 8.33
C ILE A 215 -8.53 4.36 6.83
N ALA A 216 -7.39 3.79 6.43
CA ALA A 216 -7.10 3.48 5.04
C ALA A 216 -8.10 2.46 4.47
N ALA A 217 -8.20 1.29 5.10
CA ALA A 217 -8.97 0.17 4.58
C ALA A 217 -10.48 0.41 4.61
N VAL A 218 -11.00 1.02 5.69
CA VAL A 218 -12.45 1.17 5.87
C VAL A 218 -12.96 2.41 5.14
N TYR A 219 -12.26 3.53 5.22
CA TYR A 219 -12.77 4.81 4.73
C TYR A 219 -12.15 5.24 3.41
N THR A 220 -10.84 5.52 3.37
CA THR A 220 -10.26 6.20 2.21
C THR A 220 -10.26 5.30 0.97
N VAL A 221 -9.95 4.00 1.13
CA VAL A 221 -10.07 3.01 0.05
C VAL A 221 -11.52 2.86 -0.39
N SER A 222 -12.46 2.69 0.53
CA SER A 222 -13.88 2.48 0.17
C SER A 222 -14.47 3.67 -0.58
N ILE A 223 -14.24 4.90 -0.09
CA ILE A 223 -14.72 6.11 -0.76
C ILE A 223 -14.01 6.29 -2.11
N GLY A 224 -12.69 6.05 -2.14
CA GLY A 224 -11.90 6.11 -3.36
C GLY A 224 -12.38 5.15 -4.44
N LEU A 225 -12.68 3.90 -4.09
CA LEU A 225 -13.19 2.88 -5.01
C LEU A 225 -14.63 3.14 -5.47
N GLN A 226 -15.48 3.75 -4.64
CA GLN A 226 -16.82 4.18 -5.08
C GLN A 226 -16.75 5.25 -6.15
N ARG A 227 -15.78 6.15 -6.06
CA ARG A 227 -15.69 7.34 -6.93
C ARG A 227 -14.77 7.19 -8.13
N ASN A 228 -13.96 6.15 -8.19
CA ASN A 228 -12.92 6.02 -9.22
C ASN A 228 -12.83 4.60 -9.78
N PRO A 229 -12.40 4.42 -11.05
CA PRO A 229 -12.00 3.12 -11.60
C PRO A 229 -10.95 2.43 -10.72
N ALA A 230 -11.17 1.17 -10.33
CA ALA A 230 -10.28 0.44 -9.43
C ALA A 230 -8.90 0.19 -10.05
N SER A 231 -8.86 -0.07 -11.36
CA SER A 231 -7.63 -0.23 -12.14
C SER A 231 -6.69 0.96 -11.98
N ARG A 232 -7.24 2.17 -12.05
CA ARG A 232 -6.47 3.42 -11.97
C ARG A 232 -6.22 3.84 -10.53
N PHE A 233 -7.26 3.81 -9.69
CA PHE A 233 -7.21 4.24 -8.30
C PHE A 233 -6.15 3.47 -7.50
N ASN A 234 -6.17 2.13 -7.56
CA ASN A 234 -5.23 1.32 -6.77
C ASN A 234 -3.79 1.45 -7.29
N ALA A 235 -3.61 1.51 -8.61
CA ALA A 235 -2.29 1.65 -9.22
C ALA A 235 -1.64 3.00 -8.85
N ILE A 236 -2.41 4.10 -8.90
CA ILE A 236 -1.96 5.42 -8.45
C ILE A 236 -1.67 5.40 -6.94
N THR A 237 -2.61 4.88 -6.14
CA THR A 237 -2.49 4.81 -4.68
C THR A 237 -1.23 4.06 -4.25
N GLY A 238 -1.00 2.86 -4.81
CA GLY A 238 0.16 2.04 -4.48
C GLY A 238 1.48 2.73 -4.82
N THR A 239 1.55 3.43 -5.95
CA THR A 239 2.76 4.14 -6.39
C THR A 239 3.06 5.34 -5.50
N ILE A 240 2.07 6.19 -5.23
CA ILE A 240 2.25 7.35 -4.34
C ILE A 240 2.59 6.88 -2.92
N SER A 241 1.94 5.81 -2.45
CA SER A 241 2.19 5.23 -1.12
C SER A 241 3.63 4.74 -1.03
N MET A 242 4.12 4.02 -2.04
CA MET A 242 5.51 3.56 -2.10
C MET A 242 6.51 4.73 -2.04
N PHE A 243 6.29 5.82 -2.79
CA PHE A 243 7.16 6.99 -2.72
C PHE A 243 7.15 7.64 -1.33
N ALA A 244 5.97 7.79 -0.73
CA ALA A 244 5.84 8.31 0.63
C ALA A 244 6.52 7.39 1.66
N VAL A 245 6.39 6.07 1.52
CA VAL A 245 7.04 5.08 2.39
C VAL A 245 8.56 5.16 2.30
N ILE A 246 9.12 5.30 1.10
CA ILE A 246 10.57 5.43 0.93
C ILE A 246 11.06 6.74 1.54
N LEU A 247 10.32 7.84 1.33
CA LEU A 247 10.63 9.13 1.96
C LEU A 247 10.63 9.03 3.49
N GLY A 248 9.63 8.35 4.06
CA GLY A 248 9.58 8.04 5.49
C GLY A 248 10.76 7.18 5.95
N GLY A 249 11.13 6.18 5.17
CA GLY A 249 12.31 5.35 5.35
C GLY A 249 13.61 6.15 5.51
N VAL A 250 13.85 7.10 4.62
CA VAL A 250 15.02 7.98 4.64
C VAL A 250 14.98 8.94 5.83
N ILE A 251 13.84 9.61 6.07
CA ILE A 251 13.71 10.65 7.11
C ILE A 251 13.70 10.06 8.52
N ILE A 252 12.97 8.96 8.72
CA ILE A 252 12.71 8.37 10.04
C ILE A 252 13.79 7.37 10.40
N PHE A 253 14.10 6.44 9.48
CA PHE A 253 14.93 5.28 9.76
C PHE A 253 16.35 5.40 9.18
N GLY A 254 16.70 6.56 8.62
CA GLY A 254 18.04 6.84 8.09
C GLY A 254 18.43 5.94 6.91
N GLN A 255 17.46 5.43 6.15
CA GLN A 255 17.75 4.56 5.01
C GLN A 255 18.53 5.33 3.93
N VAL A 256 19.53 4.67 3.34
CA VAL A 256 20.39 5.24 2.31
C VAL A 256 20.11 4.55 0.97
N ILE A 257 20.15 5.32 -0.11
CA ILE A 257 19.98 4.84 -1.47
C ILE A 257 21.38 4.73 -2.09
N SER A 258 21.76 3.52 -2.48
CA SER A 258 23.11 3.25 -2.99
C SER A 258 23.24 3.62 -4.48
N GLU A 259 22.27 3.24 -5.29
CA GLU A 259 22.30 3.37 -6.74
C GLU A 259 21.27 4.41 -7.22
N ILE A 260 21.66 5.69 -7.14
CA ILE A 260 20.79 6.83 -7.44
C ILE A 260 20.19 6.80 -8.85
N LEU A 261 20.90 6.22 -9.82
CA LEU A 261 20.44 6.15 -11.22
C LEU A 261 19.24 5.21 -11.36
N PHE A 262 19.33 3.98 -10.85
CA PHE A 262 18.21 3.04 -10.89
C PHE A 262 17.03 3.57 -10.09
N TYR A 263 17.29 4.15 -8.92
CA TYR A 263 16.27 4.81 -8.12
C TYR A 263 15.56 5.95 -8.89
N GLY A 264 16.32 6.82 -9.56
CA GLY A 264 15.81 7.93 -10.35
C GLY A 264 14.97 7.49 -11.55
N VAL A 265 15.36 6.41 -12.23
CA VAL A 265 14.57 5.78 -13.29
C VAL A 265 13.25 5.25 -12.73
N GLY A 266 13.29 4.56 -11.59
CA GLY A 266 12.11 4.08 -10.89
C GLY A 266 11.15 5.23 -10.57
N LEU A 267 11.63 6.29 -9.92
CA LEU A 267 10.82 7.48 -9.63
C LEU A 267 10.19 8.08 -10.90
N THR A 268 10.98 8.20 -11.97
CA THR A 268 10.51 8.76 -13.25
C THR A 268 9.38 7.90 -13.84
N PHE A 269 9.53 6.58 -13.83
CA PHE A 269 8.51 5.66 -14.32
C PHE A 269 7.23 5.76 -13.49
N GLY A 270 7.34 5.80 -12.17
CA GLY A 270 6.18 5.94 -11.29
C GLY A 270 5.45 7.26 -11.49
N LEU A 271 6.19 8.38 -11.63
CA LEU A 271 5.59 9.70 -11.90
C LEU A 271 4.87 9.73 -13.24
N ILE A 272 5.51 9.28 -14.32
CA ILE A 272 4.88 9.23 -15.65
C ILE A 272 3.66 8.32 -15.63
N GLY A 273 3.75 7.15 -14.99
CA GLY A 273 2.64 6.21 -14.86
C GLY A 273 1.45 6.80 -14.12
N VAL A 274 1.68 7.50 -13.00
CA VAL A 274 0.64 8.21 -12.25
C VAL A 274 -0.01 9.31 -13.11
N VAL A 275 0.80 10.12 -13.80
CA VAL A 275 0.29 11.20 -14.67
C VAL A 275 -0.59 10.64 -15.79
N LEU A 276 -0.13 9.59 -16.47
CA LEU A 276 -0.89 8.92 -17.53
C LEU A 276 -2.23 8.37 -17.02
N LEU A 277 -2.27 7.78 -15.83
CA LEU A 277 -3.51 7.25 -15.26
C LEU A 277 -4.45 8.34 -14.72
N SER A 278 -3.91 9.49 -14.31
CA SER A 278 -4.70 10.60 -13.74
C SER A 278 -5.44 11.44 -14.78
N LYS A 279 -4.86 11.62 -15.98
CA LYS A 279 -5.36 12.55 -17.01
C LYS A 279 -6.73 12.16 -17.60
N TYR A 280 -7.20 10.93 -17.39
CA TYR A 280 -8.34 10.38 -18.11
C TYR A 280 -9.53 10.04 -17.20
N GLN A 281 -9.58 10.57 -15.98
CA GLN A 281 -10.70 10.36 -15.04
C GLN A 281 -11.81 11.42 -15.13
N ASP A 282 -11.80 12.27 -16.17
CA ASP A 282 -12.91 13.18 -16.48
C ASP A 282 -14.10 12.46 -17.12
#